data_AF-A0A7L4HSG8-F1
#
_entry.id   AF-A0A7L4HSG8-F1
#
_cell.length_a   1.000
_cell.length_b   1.000
_cell.length_c   1.000
_cell.angle_alpha   90.00
_cell.angle_beta   90.00
_cell.angle_gamma   90.00
#
_symmetry.space_group_name_H-M   'P 1'
#
loop_
_entity.id
_entity.type
_entity.pdbx_description
1 polymer ?
#
loop_
_entity_poly.entity_id
_entity_poly.type
_entity_poly.pdbx_seq_one_letter_code
_entity_poly.pdbx_strand_id
1 'polypeptide(L)'
;VSNTLKSDNFPSQGLKKTITTMDRELPRSALSINNRNELRNVLHLHSLYKHNKAKENPLKTLLEIITNYFLEHRATSRSISSSSALSAPQSKSSRSHPPDFSDEDHVRGSAATLDESGTQAYR
;
A
#
# COMPACT_ATOMS: atom_id res chain seq x y z
N VAL A 1 -10.50 31.91 -5.33
CA VAL A 1 -10.58 31.90 -3.85
C VAL A 1 -9.59 30.87 -3.34
N SER A 2 -8.47 31.34 -2.79
CA SER A 2 -7.39 30.48 -2.29
C SER A 2 -7.80 29.90 -0.95
N ASN A 3 -7.93 28.58 -0.87
CA ASN A 3 -8.20 27.89 0.38
C ASN A 3 -6.91 27.86 1.20
N THR A 4 -6.65 28.94 1.96
CA THR A 4 -5.63 28.96 3.02
C THR A 4 -6.11 28.02 4.12
N LEU A 5 -5.66 26.77 4.05
CA LEU A 5 -5.79 25.83 5.16
C LEU A 5 -5.02 26.42 6.34
N LYS A 6 -5.78 26.91 7.31
CA LYS A 6 -5.28 27.38 8.60
C LYS A 6 -4.36 26.30 9.14
N SER A 7 -3.09 26.64 9.29
CA SER A 7 -2.10 25.78 9.93
C SER A 7 -2.52 25.62 11.38
N ASP A 8 -3.32 24.60 11.66
CA ASP A 8 -3.69 24.22 13.00
C ASP A 8 -2.40 24.04 13.82
N ASN A 9 -2.33 24.79 14.90
CA ASN A 9 -1.17 24.89 15.77
C ASN A 9 -0.86 23.52 16.38
N PHE A 10 0.01 22.75 15.72
CA PHE A 10 0.46 21.45 16.20
C PHE A 10 1.18 21.62 17.55
N PRO A 11 0.92 20.75 18.54
CA PRO A 11 1.70 20.65 19.77
C PRO A 11 3.05 19.99 19.45
N SER A 12 3.84 20.62 18.59
CA SER A 12 5.18 20.21 18.21
C SER A 12 6.11 21.40 18.44
N GLN A 13 6.49 21.61 19.69
CA GLN A 13 7.46 22.65 20.03
C GLN A 13 8.87 22.40 19.44
N GLY A 14 9.13 21.28 18.75
CA GLY A 14 10.47 20.96 18.20
C GLY A 14 10.58 20.51 16.73
N LEU A 15 9.50 20.13 16.03
CA LEU A 15 9.61 19.38 14.75
C LEU A 15 9.01 20.09 13.52
N LYS A 16 8.75 21.40 13.61
CA LYS A 16 8.09 22.17 12.54
C LYS A 16 8.77 22.05 11.18
N LYS A 17 10.12 22.11 11.15
CA LYS A 17 10.92 21.96 9.91
C LYS A 17 10.68 20.60 9.25
N THR A 18 10.72 19.52 10.03
CA THR A 18 10.49 18.15 9.55
C THR A 18 9.10 18.00 8.96
N ILE A 19 8.07 18.55 9.62
CA ILE A 19 6.69 18.52 9.10
C ILE A 19 6.63 19.24 7.74
N THR A 20 7.21 20.43 7.63
CA THR A 20 7.23 21.19 6.37
C THR A 20 7.99 20.46 5.26
N THR A 21 9.13 19.84 5.56
CA THR A 21 9.90 19.07 4.58
C THR A 21 9.10 17.85 4.10
N MET A 22 8.53 17.06 5.01
CA MET A 22 7.72 15.90 4.64
C MET A 22 6.50 16.29 3.80
N ASP A 23 5.85 17.43 4.10
CA ASP A 23 4.70 17.92 3.35
C ASP A 23 5.08 18.40 1.94
N ARG A 24 6.32 18.82 1.72
CA ARG A 24 6.83 19.17 0.38
C ARG A 24 7.17 17.93 -0.44
N GLU A 25 7.79 16.94 0.19
CA GLU A 25 8.22 15.70 -0.47
C GLU A 25 7.03 14.78 -0.80
N LEU A 26 6.06 14.68 0.10
CA LEU A 26 4.83 13.92 -0.08
C LEU A 26 3.63 14.74 0.39
N PRO A 27 3.01 15.53 -0.51
CA PRO A 27 1.88 16.37 -0.16
C PRO A 27 0.71 15.56 0.41
N ARG A 28 0.25 15.93 1.60
CA ARG A 28 -0.95 15.34 2.20
C ARG A 28 -2.19 15.75 1.39
N SER A 29 -3.06 14.77 1.11
CA SER A 29 -4.36 15.02 0.48
C SER A 29 -5.43 15.43 1.51
N ALA A 30 -6.56 15.96 1.03
CA ALA A 30 -7.72 16.28 1.88
C ALA A 30 -8.31 15.07 2.63
N LEU A 31 -7.98 13.85 2.21
CA LEU A 31 -8.40 12.60 2.86
C LEU A 31 -7.39 12.11 3.92
N SER A 32 -6.30 12.85 4.14
CA SER A 32 -5.24 12.45 5.07
C SER A 32 -5.68 12.69 6.52
N ILE A 33 -5.46 11.69 7.38
CA ILE A 33 -5.71 11.80 8.82
C ILE A 33 -4.50 12.47 9.49
N ASN A 34 -4.70 13.62 10.13
CA ASN A 34 -3.65 14.35 10.85
C ASN A 34 -3.80 14.27 12.38
N ASN A 35 -4.91 13.71 12.86
CA ASN A 35 -5.27 13.65 14.27
C ASN A 35 -5.07 12.24 14.84
N ARG A 36 -4.35 12.14 15.96
CA ARG A 36 -4.08 10.86 16.62
C ARG A 36 -5.34 10.14 17.11
N ASN A 37 -6.32 10.89 17.61
CA ASN A 37 -7.58 10.31 18.12
C ASN A 37 -8.47 9.83 16.98
N GLU A 38 -8.55 10.62 15.90
CA GLU A 38 -9.24 10.21 14.67
C GLU A 38 -8.64 8.93 14.09
N LEU A 39 -7.30 8.86 13.99
CA LEU A 39 -6.60 7.66 13.54
C LEU A 39 -6.94 6.44 14.40
N ARG A 40 -7.01 6.62 15.73
CA ARG A 40 -7.41 5.57 16.67
C ARG A 40 -8.86 5.12 16.47
N ASN A 41 -9.75 6.02 16.08
CA ASN A 41 -11.16 5.73 15.84
C ASN A 41 -11.36 4.99 14.52
N VAL A 42 -10.83 5.52 13.42
CA VAL A 42 -10.96 4.97 12.06
C VAL A 42 -10.36 3.58 11.96
N LEU A 43 -9.25 3.33 12.66
CA LEU A 43 -8.61 2.01 12.70
C LEU A 43 -9.14 1.11 13.84
N HIS A 44 -10.18 1.54 14.56
CA HIS A 44 -10.80 0.78 15.67
C HIS A 44 -9.81 0.28 16.75
N LEU A 45 -8.78 1.07 17.05
CA LEU A 45 -7.66 0.68 17.93
C LEU A 45 -7.95 0.88 19.43
N HIS A 46 -9.22 1.04 19.82
CA HIS A 46 -9.60 1.30 21.20
C HIS A 46 -9.16 0.19 22.14
N SER A 47 -9.56 -1.04 21.80
CA SER A 47 -9.19 -2.25 22.53
C SER A 47 -7.68 -2.47 22.48
N LEU A 48 -7.06 -2.39 21.31
CA LEU A 48 -5.62 -2.65 21.17
C LEU A 48 -4.77 -1.71 22.04
N TYR A 49 -5.13 -0.42 22.08
CA TYR A 49 -4.47 0.54 22.95
C TYR A 49 -4.71 0.26 24.44
N LYS A 50 -5.92 -0.16 24.84
CA LYS A 50 -6.21 -0.57 26.23
C LYS A 50 -5.36 -1.78 26.65
N HIS A 51 -5.25 -2.79 25.78
CA HIS A 51 -4.40 -3.96 26.01
C HIS A 51 -2.92 -3.57 26.09
N ASN A 52 -2.44 -2.65 25.25
CA ASN A 52 -1.06 -2.18 25.30
C ASN A 52 -0.71 -1.53 26.64
N LYS A 53 -1.61 -0.71 27.22
CA LYS A 53 -1.38 -0.06 28.52
C LYS A 53 -1.31 -1.04 29.70
N ALA A 54 -1.83 -2.27 29.53
CA ALA A 54 -1.80 -3.30 30.56
C ALA A 54 -0.55 -4.21 30.47
N LYS A 55 0.29 -4.05 29.44
CA LYS A 55 1.55 -4.79 29.32
C LYS A 55 2.56 -4.28 30.34
N GLU A 56 3.45 -5.16 30.79
CA GLU A 56 4.60 -4.79 31.64
C GLU A 56 5.46 -3.70 30.98
N ASN A 57 5.66 -3.81 29.67
CA ASN A 57 6.38 -2.84 28.84
C ASN A 57 5.48 -2.30 27.72
N PRO A 58 4.68 -1.24 27.98
CA PRO A 58 3.82 -0.64 26.97
C PRO A 58 4.61 -0.02 25.82
N LEU A 59 4.02 0.00 24.63
CA LEU A 59 4.63 0.63 23.46
C LEU A 59 4.36 2.13 23.51
N LYS A 60 5.33 2.93 23.08
CA LYS A 60 5.33 4.38 23.33
C LYS A 60 4.46 5.13 22.33
N THR A 61 4.42 4.64 21.10
CA THR A 61 3.75 5.31 19.98
C THR A 61 2.62 4.46 19.41
N LEU A 62 1.63 5.14 18.82
CA LEU A 62 0.53 4.46 18.14
C LEU A 62 1.05 3.64 16.93
N LEU A 63 2.10 4.12 16.27
CA LEU A 63 2.74 3.44 15.14
C LEU A 63 3.37 2.10 15.56
N GLU A 64 4.05 2.06 16.71
CA GLU A 64 4.58 0.81 17.27
C GLU A 64 3.43 -0.17 17.58
N ILE A 65 2.35 0.31 18.19
CA ILE A 65 1.19 -0.54 18.53
C ILE A 65 0.57 -1.17 17.28
N ILE A 66 0.34 -0.38 16.24
CA ILE A 66 -0.22 -0.84 14.96
C ILE A 66 0.71 -1.86 14.31
N THR A 67 1.99 -1.50 14.15
CA THR A 67 2.97 -2.34 13.47
C THR A 67 3.16 -3.68 14.19
N ASN A 68 3.28 -3.67 15.52
CA ASN A 68 3.44 -4.87 16.33
C ASN A 68 2.25 -5.83 16.18
N TYR A 69 1.01 -5.30 16.24
CA TYR A 69 -0.20 -6.11 16.06
C TYR A 69 -0.22 -6.83 14.71
N PHE A 70 0.04 -6.11 13.62
CA PHE A 70 0.02 -6.70 12.28
C PHE A 70 1.18 -7.68 12.06
N LEU A 71 2.36 -7.45 12.64
CA LEU A 71 3.47 -8.40 12.56
C LEU A 71 3.13 -9.72 13.31
N GLU A 72 2.57 -9.63 14.52
CA GLU A 72 2.17 -10.80 15.31
C GLU A 72 1.05 -11.61 14.62
N HIS A 73 0.08 -10.93 13.99
CA HIS A 73 -1.13 -11.58 13.45
C HIS A 73 -1.01 -11.98 11.97
N ARG A 74 0.02 -11.50 11.25
CA ARG A 74 0.27 -11.86 9.85
C ARG A 74 0.64 -13.35 9.68
N ALA A 75 1.24 -13.98 10.69
CA ALA A 75 1.53 -15.42 10.67
C ALA A 75 0.26 -16.27 10.82
N THR A 76 -0.68 -15.84 11.66
CA THR A 76 -1.91 -16.58 12.00
C THR A 76 -2.92 -16.58 10.85
N SER A 77 -3.01 -15.50 10.07
CA SER A 77 -3.95 -15.39 8.94
C SER A 77 -3.64 -16.36 7.78
N ARG A 78 -2.37 -16.73 7.58
CA ARG A 78 -1.95 -17.60 6.47
C ARG A 78 -2.24 -19.08 6.72
N SER A 79 -2.36 -19.47 7.98
CA SER A 79 -2.62 -20.86 8.40
C SER A 79 -4.07 -21.31 8.13
N ILE A 80 -5.02 -20.37 8.11
CA ILE A 80 -6.45 -20.66 7.96
C ILE A 80 -6.84 -20.95 6.49
N SER A 81 -6.02 -20.54 5.53
CA SER A 81 -6.27 -20.78 4.10
C SER A 81 -5.68 -22.10 3.58
N SER A 82 -4.93 -22.84 4.38
CA SER A 82 -4.27 -24.09 3.98
C SER A 82 -5.00 -25.40 4.36
N SER A 83 -6.20 -25.34 4.99
CA SER A 83 -6.90 -26.56 5.45
C SER A 83 -8.15 -26.97 4.64
N SER A 84 -8.41 -26.35 3.48
CA SER A 84 -9.47 -26.82 2.55
C SER A 84 -8.89 -27.25 1.21
N ALA A 85 -8.17 -28.37 1.23
CA ALA A 85 -7.97 -29.22 0.06
C ALA A 85 -8.30 -30.66 0.48
N LEU A 86 -9.57 -30.91 0.83
CA LEU A 86 -10.08 -32.25 1.04
C LEU A 86 -10.33 -32.91 -0.33
N SER A 87 -9.62 -34.01 -0.54
CA SER A 87 -9.91 -35.16 -1.40
C SER A 87 -9.95 -34.98 -2.91
N ALA A 88 -8.88 -35.49 -3.52
CA ALA A 88 -8.83 -35.92 -4.91
C ALA A 88 -9.94 -36.95 -5.23
N PRO A 89 -10.60 -36.87 -6.40
CA PRO A 89 -11.19 -38.04 -7.03
C PRO A 89 -10.12 -38.72 -7.88
N GLN A 90 -9.66 -39.89 -7.42
CA GLN A 90 -9.03 -40.89 -8.27
C GLN A 90 -10.09 -41.50 -9.20
N SER A 91 -9.65 -41.95 -10.39
CA SER A 91 -10.32 -42.87 -11.36
C SER A 91 -10.94 -42.18 -12.59
N LYS A 92 -10.70 -42.55 -13.85
CA LYS A 92 -9.82 -43.53 -14.51
C LYS A 92 -9.42 -43.01 -15.90
N SER A 93 -8.31 -43.53 -16.39
CA SER A 93 -7.81 -43.47 -17.77
C SER A 93 -8.87 -43.68 -18.86
N SER A 94 -8.86 -42.83 -19.89
CA SER A 94 -9.14 -43.21 -21.28
C SER A 94 -8.41 -42.26 -22.25
N ARG A 95 -7.54 -42.86 -23.08
CA ARG A 95 -6.93 -42.38 -24.34
C ARG A 95 -7.93 -41.53 -25.16
N SER A 96 -7.58 -40.51 -25.95
CA SER A 96 -6.38 -40.30 -26.77
C SER A 96 -6.32 -38.86 -27.34
N HIS A 97 -5.12 -38.45 -27.78
CA HIS A 97 -4.74 -37.35 -28.69
C HIS A 97 -4.13 -36.06 -28.10
N PRO A 98 -2.86 -35.75 -28.45
CA PRO A 98 -2.37 -34.40 -28.76
C PRO A 98 -2.14 -34.27 -30.29
N PRO A 99 -1.61 -33.16 -30.82
CA PRO A 99 -1.77 -31.73 -30.51
C PRO A 99 -2.38 -30.97 -31.73
N ASP A 100 -2.77 -29.70 -31.58
CA ASP A 100 -2.83 -28.80 -32.75
C ASP A 100 -2.19 -27.46 -32.38
N PHE A 101 -0.92 -27.34 -32.76
CA PHE A 101 -0.25 -26.07 -32.97
C PHE A 101 -0.40 -25.79 -34.47
N SER A 102 -1.20 -24.79 -34.82
CA SER A 102 -1.24 -24.19 -36.15
C SER A 102 -1.13 -22.67 -35.94
N ASP A 103 0.09 -22.13 -35.98
CA ASP A 103 0.88 -21.63 -37.12
C ASP A 103 0.60 -20.15 -37.42
N GLU A 104 1.64 -19.35 -37.16
CA GLU A 104 2.09 -18.14 -37.84
C GLU A 104 1.10 -17.39 -38.74
N ASP A 105 0.83 -16.12 -38.41
CA ASP A 105 0.69 -15.10 -39.45
C ASP A 105 1.59 -13.89 -39.15
N HIS A 106 2.42 -13.61 -40.14
CA HIS A 106 3.59 -12.77 -40.12
C HIS A 106 3.20 -11.41 -40.74
N VAL A 107 2.98 -10.38 -39.93
CA VAL A 107 2.87 -8.99 -40.41
C VAL A 107 3.83 -8.14 -39.58
N ARG A 108 5.10 -8.04 -40.00
CA ARG A 108 5.65 -7.12 -41.02
C ARG A 108 5.55 -5.65 -40.63
N GLY A 109 6.69 -5.13 -40.15
CA GLY A 109 7.14 -3.75 -40.33
C GLY A 109 6.44 -2.70 -39.46
N SER A 110 7.10 -1.68 -38.93
CA SER A 110 8.43 -1.16 -39.21
C SER A 110 8.88 -0.31 -38.04
N ALA A 111 10.17 -0.41 -37.71
CA ALA A 111 10.87 0.65 -37.02
C ALA A 111 10.86 1.91 -37.91
N ALA A 112 10.46 3.05 -37.34
CA ALA A 112 10.80 4.35 -37.86
C ALA A 112 11.56 5.09 -36.75
N THR A 113 12.86 5.13 -36.94
CA THR A 113 13.81 6.02 -36.29
C THR A 113 13.54 7.47 -36.65
N LEU A 114 13.95 8.37 -35.74
CA LEU A 114 14.40 9.74 -35.97
C LEU A 114 13.42 10.73 -36.63
N ASP A 115 13.11 11.81 -35.92
CA ASP A 115 13.35 13.13 -36.50
C ASP A 115 13.68 14.16 -35.41
N GLU A 116 14.84 14.78 -35.60
CA GLU A 116 15.42 15.87 -34.85
C GLU A 116 15.12 17.15 -35.64
N SER A 117 14.49 18.14 -35.01
CA SER A 117 14.48 19.54 -35.45
C SER A 117 13.93 20.35 -34.28
N GLY A 118 14.59 21.35 -33.73
CA GLY A 118 15.41 22.36 -34.39
C GLY A 118 14.89 23.71 -33.91
N THR A 119 15.75 24.40 -33.18
CA THR A 119 15.61 25.68 -32.49
C THR A 119 14.77 26.74 -33.22
N GLN A 120 13.94 27.49 -32.49
CA GLN A 120 13.61 28.85 -32.91
C GLN A 120 13.42 29.81 -31.73
N ALA A 121 14.48 30.57 -31.47
CA ALA A 121 14.42 31.82 -30.72
C ALA A 121 13.87 32.91 -31.64
N TYR A 122 12.92 33.70 -31.13
CA TYR A 122 12.53 34.97 -31.74
C TYR A 122 12.61 36.10 -30.71
N ARG A 123 13.08 37.24 -31.24
CA ARG A 123 13.53 38.49 -30.60
C ARG A 123 12.74 39.01 -29.42
#